data_AF-A0A5C5RTN1-F1
#
_entry.id   AF-A0A5C5RTN1-F1
#
_cell.length_a   1.000
_cell.length_b   1.000
_cell.length_c   1.000
_cell.angle_alpha   90.00
_cell.angle_beta   90.00
_cell.angle_gamma   90.00
#
_symmetry.space_group_name_H-M   'P 1'
#
loop_
_entity.id
_entity.type
_entity.pdbx_description
1 polymer ?
#
loop_
_entity_poly.entity_id
_entity_poly.type
_entity_poly.pdbx_seq_one_letter_code
_entity_poly.pdbx_strand_id
1 'polypeptide(L)'
;MNVSSLTLRRSDDGDWLAVDADDRIIGRGGPSRRAGFISIDAWSAAAFDLLAATLLAELSPPLRTLVADGDGDQLAAWQRHGFVPHKRETLYRIPLDPPPAVTPPGAWRVRSAPGVEPFLAAQADPADGAAVAVIERAGGCAVETTVELVRP
;
A
#
# COMPACT_ATOMS: atom_id res chain seq x y z
N MET A 1 8.29 -23.14 -23.83
CA MET A 1 8.63 -22.38 -22.62
C MET A 1 8.56 -23.35 -21.46
N ASN A 2 9.66 -23.53 -20.74
CA ASN A 2 9.65 -24.36 -19.54
C ASN A 2 8.88 -23.56 -18.47
N VAL A 3 7.66 -24.00 -18.15
CA VAL A 3 6.90 -23.41 -17.05
C VAL A 3 7.59 -23.87 -15.77
N SER A 4 8.44 -23.01 -15.20
CA SER A 4 8.97 -23.22 -13.86
C SER A 4 7.80 -23.54 -12.93
N SER A 5 7.81 -24.71 -12.29
CA SER A 5 6.74 -25.12 -11.39
C SER A 5 6.68 -24.12 -10.24
N LEU A 6 5.51 -23.55 -10.01
CA LEU A 6 5.24 -22.63 -8.92
C LEU A 6 4.42 -23.36 -7.86
N THR A 7 4.83 -23.27 -6.60
CA THR A 7 4.11 -23.86 -5.47
C THR A 7 3.89 -22.83 -4.36
N LEU A 8 2.93 -23.10 -3.48
CA LEU A 8 2.68 -22.28 -2.30
C LEU A 8 3.12 -23.00 -1.02
N ARG A 9 3.70 -22.23 -0.10
CA ARG A 9 4.05 -22.67 1.25
C ARG A 9 3.52 -21.68 2.27
N ARG A 10 3.17 -22.16 3.47
CA ARG A 10 2.83 -21.27 4.58
C ARG A 10 4.11 -20.82 5.30
N SER A 11 4.19 -19.55 5.66
CA SER A 11 5.21 -19.04 6.58
C SER A 11 4.75 -19.16 8.04
N ASP A 12 5.69 -19.03 8.98
CA ASP A 12 5.40 -19.02 10.41
C ASP A 12 4.53 -17.82 10.83
N ASP A 13 4.63 -16.72 10.08
CA ASP A 13 3.80 -15.52 10.28
C ASP A 13 2.36 -15.69 9.75
N GLY A 14 2.05 -16.83 9.13
CA GLY A 14 0.74 -17.11 8.55
C GLY A 14 0.54 -16.54 7.15
N ASP A 15 1.59 -16.07 6.48
CA ASP A 15 1.54 -15.63 5.08
C ASP A 15 1.71 -16.81 4.13
N TRP A 16 1.28 -16.60 2.88
CA TRP A 16 1.57 -17.49 1.76
C TRP A 16 2.85 -17.04 1.05
N LEU A 17 3.72 -18.01 0.78
CA LEU A 17 4.96 -17.84 0.03
C LEU A 17 4.83 -18.56 -1.31
N ALA A 18 5.03 -17.84 -2.41
CA ALA A 18 5.15 -18.41 -3.74
C ALA A 18 6.60 -18.80 -3.99
N VAL A 19 6.82 -20.07 -4.33
CA VAL A 19 8.15 -20.68 -4.43
C VAL A 19 8.32 -21.33 -5.79
N ASP A 20 9.46 -21.06 -6.43
CA ASP A 20 9.81 -21.66 -7.73
C ASP A 20 10.40 -23.08 -7.59
N ALA A 21 10.80 -23.67 -8.73
CA ALA A 21 11.36 -25.01 -8.77
C ALA A 21 12.72 -25.16 -8.05
N ASP A 22 13.41 -24.04 -7.79
CA ASP A 22 14.71 -24.00 -7.11
C ASP A 22 14.56 -23.63 -5.62
N ASP A 23 13.35 -23.76 -5.06
CA ASP A 23 13.01 -23.39 -3.68
C ASP A 23 13.19 -21.89 -3.34
N ARG A 24 13.24 -21.01 -4.36
CA ARG A 24 13.36 -19.58 -4.14
C ARG A 24 12.00 -18.95 -3.90
N ILE A 25 11.90 -18.12 -2.87
CA ILE A 25 10.72 -17.30 -2.62
C ILE A 25 10.68 -16.20 -3.67
N ILE A 26 9.68 -16.25 -4.54
CA ILE A 26 9.44 -15.28 -5.62
C ILE A 26 8.14 -14.49 -5.41
N GLY A 27 7.46 -14.71 -4.28
CA GLY A 27 6.39 -13.86 -3.82
C GLY A 27 5.94 -14.17 -2.41
N ARG A 28 5.29 -13.21 -1.77
CA ARG A 28 4.69 -13.28 -0.45
C ARG A 28 3.34 -12.58 -0.47
N GLY A 29 2.33 -13.19 0.12
CA GLY A 29 1.00 -12.61 0.20
C GLY A 29 0.30 -12.97 1.50
N GLY A 30 -0.43 -12.04 2.09
CA GLY A 30 -1.08 -12.26 3.37
C GLY A 30 -1.92 -11.10 3.87
N PRO A 31 -2.62 -11.29 5.01
CA PRO A 31 -3.30 -10.21 5.70
C PRO A 31 -2.27 -9.17 6.18
N SER A 32 -2.57 -7.90 5.93
CA SER A 32 -1.83 -6.78 6.50
C SER A 32 -2.18 -6.60 7.97
N ARG A 33 -1.37 -5.82 8.70
CA ARG A 33 -1.63 -5.47 10.10
C ARG A 33 -2.97 -4.74 10.30
N ARG A 34 -3.44 -4.03 9.28
CA ARG A 34 -4.76 -3.37 9.27
C ARG A 34 -5.81 -4.42 8.91
N ALA A 35 -6.78 -4.64 9.79
CA ALA A 35 -7.84 -5.61 9.58
C ALA A 35 -8.58 -5.37 8.24
N GLY A 36 -8.84 -6.45 7.50
CA GLY A 36 -9.48 -6.41 6.18
C GLY A 36 -8.57 -5.96 5.03
N PHE A 37 -7.29 -5.65 5.30
CA PHE A 37 -6.32 -5.36 4.25
C PHE A 37 -5.47 -6.60 3.94
N ILE A 38 -5.13 -6.78 2.67
CA ILE A 38 -4.19 -7.78 2.19
C ILE A 38 -3.10 -7.11 1.36
N SER A 39 -1.92 -7.73 1.35
CA SER A 39 -0.79 -7.30 0.53
C SER A 39 -0.22 -8.51 -0.21
N ILE A 40 0.24 -8.28 -1.44
CA ILE A 40 0.99 -9.24 -2.24
C ILE A 40 2.18 -8.50 -2.82
N ASP A 41 3.36 -9.06 -2.59
CA ASP A 41 4.60 -8.71 -3.27
C ASP A 41 5.08 -9.94 -4.05
N ALA A 42 5.30 -9.80 -5.35
CA ALA A 42 5.64 -10.93 -6.21
C ALA A 42 6.48 -10.47 -7.41
N TRP A 43 7.49 -11.26 -7.76
CA TRP A 43 8.41 -10.96 -8.85
C TRP A 43 7.87 -11.34 -10.24
N SER A 44 6.73 -12.04 -10.29
CA SER A 44 6.08 -12.41 -11.54
C SER A 44 4.56 -12.35 -11.43
N ALA A 45 3.90 -12.08 -12.56
CA ALA A 45 2.45 -12.07 -12.64
C ALA A 45 1.84 -13.44 -12.27
N ALA A 46 2.50 -14.55 -12.61
CA ALA A 46 2.04 -15.89 -12.24
C ALA A 46 2.09 -16.12 -10.72
N ALA A 47 3.15 -15.67 -10.05
CA ALA A 47 3.25 -15.72 -8.59
C ALA A 47 2.20 -14.84 -7.91
N PHE A 48 1.99 -13.63 -8.44
CA PHE A 48 0.94 -12.73 -7.97
C PHE A 48 -0.45 -13.38 -8.10
N ASP A 49 -0.77 -13.92 -9.27
CA ASP A 49 -2.07 -14.51 -9.56
C ASP A 49 -2.36 -15.73 -8.69
N LEU A 50 -1.35 -16.56 -8.44
CA LEU A 50 -1.48 -17.71 -7.55
C LEU A 50 -1.72 -17.27 -6.10
N LEU A 51 -0.95 -16.30 -5.59
CA LEU A 51 -1.13 -15.77 -4.24
C LEU A 51 -2.50 -15.11 -4.08
N ALA A 52 -2.93 -14.31 -5.05
CA ALA A 52 -4.22 -13.64 -5.03
C ALA A 52 -5.37 -14.64 -5.01
N ALA A 53 -5.35 -15.63 -5.91
CA ALA A 53 -6.38 -16.67 -5.94
C ALA A 53 -6.50 -17.42 -4.61
N THR A 54 -5.36 -17.75 -3.98
CA THR A 54 -5.35 -18.43 -2.68
C THR A 54 -5.88 -17.54 -1.56
N LEU A 55 -5.41 -16.30 -1.45
CA LEU A 55 -5.91 -15.37 -0.41
C LEU A 55 -7.41 -15.11 -0.56
N LEU A 56 -7.91 -14.93 -1.78
CA LEU A 56 -9.31 -14.68 -2.06
C LEU A 56 -10.22 -15.89 -1.79
N ALA A 57 -9.68 -17.10 -1.82
CA ALA A 57 -10.39 -18.32 -1.45
C ALA A 57 -10.48 -18.51 0.08
N GLU A 58 -9.49 -18.03 0.83
CA GLU A 58 -9.43 -18.21 2.29
C GLU A 58 -10.08 -17.08 3.08
N LEU A 59 -10.06 -15.84 2.56
CA LEU A 59 -10.42 -14.65 3.32
C LEU A 59 -11.82 -14.16 2.97
N SER A 60 -12.59 -13.79 4.00
CA SER A 60 -13.92 -13.23 3.83
C SER A 60 -13.88 -11.77 3.35
N PRO A 61 -14.72 -11.38 2.38
CA PRO A 61 -14.86 -9.99 1.98
C PRO A 61 -15.56 -9.12 3.06
N PRO A 62 -15.44 -7.78 2.98
CA PRO A 62 -14.72 -7.02 1.96
C PRO A 62 -13.21 -7.03 2.21
N LEU A 63 -12.44 -7.18 1.13
CA LEU A 63 -10.98 -7.14 1.16
C LEU A 63 -10.49 -5.82 0.57
N ARG A 64 -9.43 -5.27 1.16
CA ARG A 64 -8.80 -4.02 0.73
C ARG A 64 -7.33 -4.22 0.48
N THR A 65 -6.75 -3.37 -0.34
CA THR A 65 -5.30 -3.27 -0.51
C THR A 65 -4.91 -1.83 -0.81
N LEU A 66 -3.63 -1.51 -0.63
CA LEU A 66 -3.05 -0.22 -0.98
C LEU A 66 -2.02 -0.45 -2.08
N VAL A 67 -2.09 0.36 -3.12
CA VAL A 67 -1.14 0.36 -4.25
C VAL A 67 -0.60 1.77 -4.40
N ALA A 68 0.67 1.93 -4.74
CA ALA A 68 1.18 3.25 -5.11
C ALA A 68 0.46 3.73 -6.38
N ASP A 69 0.01 4.99 -6.43
CA ASP A 69 -0.78 5.52 -7.56
C ASP A 69 0.00 5.50 -8.89
N GLY A 70 1.33 5.50 -8.83
CA GLY A 70 2.21 5.33 -9.98
C GLY A 70 2.48 3.89 -10.42
N ASP A 71 2.07 2.88 -9.64
CA ASP A 71 2.30 1.46 -9.97
C ASP A 71 1.14 0.87 -10.77
N GLY A 72 1.17 1.13 -12.08
CA GLY A 72 0.13 0.68 -13.01
C GLY A 72 0.06 -0.84 -13.16
N ASP A 73 1.20 -1.53 -13.03
CA ASP A 73 1.25 -2.99 -13.18
C ASP A 73 0.63 -3.68 -11.96
N GLN A 74 0.95 -3.22 -10.75
CA GLN A 74 0.34 -3.73 -9.53
C GLN A 74 -1.16 -3.40 -9.47
N LEU A 75 -1.55 -2.19 -9.89
CA LEU A 75 -2.96 -1.80 -10.01
C LEU A 75 -3.72 -2.72 -10.97
N ALA A 76 -3.19 -2.94 -12.17
CA ALA A 76 -3.79 -3.81 -13.17
C ALA A 76 -3.86 -5.27 -12.68
N ALA A 77 -2.83 -5.75 -11.96
CA ALA A 77 -2.82 -7.07 -11.37
C ALA A 77 -3.98 -7.25 -10.37
N TRP A 78 -4.17 -6.32 -9.44
CA TRP A 78 -5.29 -6.37 -8.49
C TRP A 78 -6.66 -6.28 -9.19
N GLN A 79 -6.78 -5.45 -10.23
CA GLN A 79 -8.03 -5.33 -10.99
C GLN A 79 -8.43 -6.63 -11.69
N ARG A 80 -7.47 -7.41 -12.19
CA ARG A 80 -7.74 -8.76 -12.74
C ARG A 80 -8.36 -9.71 -11.72
N HIS A 81 -8.15 -9.47 -10.42
CA HIS A 81 -8.71 -10.24 -9.31
C HIS A 81 -9.97 -9.59 -8.68
N GLY A 82 -10.58 -8.62 -9.38
CA GLY A 82 -11.86 -8.02 -9.01
C GLY A 82 -11.78 -6.89 -7.98
N PHE A 83 -10.58 -6.37 -7.71
CA PHE A 83 -10.44 -5.14 -6.93
C PHE A 83 -10.75 -3.92 -7.80
N VAL A 84 -11.39 -2.91 -7.21
CA VAL A 84 -11.68 -1.63 -7.87
C VAL A 84 -11.17 -0.46 -7.04
N PRO A 85 -10.73 0.66 -7.67
CA PRO A 85 -10.36 1.87 -6.93
C PRO A 85 -11.48 2.36 -6.03
N HIS A 86 -11.16 2.59 -4.76
CA HIS A 86 -12.09 3.08 -3.75
C HIS A 86 -11.76 4.51 -3.32
N LYS A 87 -10.49 4.77 -3.00
CA LYS A 87 -10.03 6.05 -2.45
C LYS A 87 -8.60 6.33 -2.89
N ARG A 88 -8.25 7.60 -3.09
CA ARG A 88 -6.86 8.05 -3.25
C ARG A 88 -6.45 8.93 -2.07
N GLU A 89 -5.26 8.74 -1.55
CA GLU A 89 -4.72 9.55 -0.47
C GLU A 89 -3.25 9.87 -0.74
N THR A 90 -2.90 11.15 -0.65
CA THR A 90 -1.53 11.63 -0.66
C THR A 90 -1.07 11.91 0.76
N LEU A 91 0.03 11.29 1.16
CA LEU A 91 0.75 11.59 2.39
C LEU A 91 1.67 12.78 2.16
N TYR A 92 1.60 13.77 3.06
CA TYR A 92 2.44 14.95 3.05
C TYR A 92 3.34 15.00 4.29
N ARG A 93 4.54 15.53 4.11
CA ARG A 93 5.47 15.88 5.18
C ARG A 93 5.56 17.40 5.30
N ILE A 94 5.32 17.92 6.49
CA ILE A 94 5.31 19.36 6.81
C ILE A 94 6.43 19.63 7.82
N PRO A 95 7.41 20.49 7.48
CA PRO A 95 8.48 20.89 8.40
C PRO A 95 7.93 21.51 9.69
N LEU A 96 8.67 21.32 10.80
CA LEU A 96 8.38 21.98 12.08
C LEU A 96 9.31 23.15 12.39
N ASP A 97 10.41 23.29 11.64
CA ASP A 97 11.35 24.40 11.76
C ASP A 97 11.63 25.03 10.37
N PRO A 98 11.25 26.30 10.14
CA PRO A 98 10.43 27.11 11.05
C PRO A 98 9.03 26.50 11.24
N PRO A 99 8.32 26.82 12.34
CA PRO A 99 6.96 26.34 12.55
C PRO A 99 6.02 26.77 11.41
N PRO A 100 5.06 25.91 11.02
CA PRO A 100 4.16 26.23 9.91
C PRO A 100 3.24 27.40 10.30
N ALA A 101 2.96 28.29 9.35
CA ALA A 101 2.08 29.45 9.57
C ALA A 101 0.61 29.05 9.81
N VAL A 102 0.23 27.84 9.37
CA VAL A 102 -1.07 27.22 9.61
C VAL A 102 -0.84 25.74 9.91
N THR A 103 -1.57 25.19 10.87
CA THR A 103 -1.58 23.74 11.11
C THR A 103 -2.73 23.12 10.33
N PRO A 104 -2.47 22.24 9.34
CA PRO A 104 -3.55 21.61 8.59
C PRO A 104 -4.44 20.77 9.51
N PRO A 105 -5.77 20.80 9.32
CA PRO A 105 -6.68 19.94 10.07
C PRO A 105 -6.28 18.47 9.93
N GLY A 106 -6.26 17.74 11.05
CA GLY A 106 -5.90 16.31 11.06
C GLY A 106 -4.41 16.01 10.90
N ALA A 107 -3.53 17.01 10.79
CA ALA A 107 -2.09 16.78 10.80
C ALA A 107 -1.63 16.20 12.15
N TRP A 108 -0.70 15.25 12.12
CA TRP A 108 -0.17 14.60 13.32
C TRP A 108 1.35 14.68 13.36
N ARG A 109 1.92 14.76 14.56
CA ARG A 109 3.38 14.79 14.74
C ARG A 109 3.96 13.39 14.59
N VAL A 110 4.92 13.23 13.69
CA VAL A 110 5.66 11.97 13.52
C VAL A 110 6.85 11.95 14.47
N ARG A 111 6.89 10.95 15.35
CA ARG A 111 8.08 10.65 16.14
C ARG A 111 9.11 10.02 15.21
N SER A 112 10.28 10.64 15.15
CA SER A 112 11.36 10.19 14.28
C SER A 112 12.46 9.51 15.09
N ALA A 113 13.28 8.69 14.42
CA ALA A 113 14.46 8.08 15.02
C ALA A 113 15.46 9.17 15.49
N PRO A 114 16.38 8.87 16.41
CA PRO A 114 17.43 9.81 16.81
C PRO A 114 18.18 10.35 15.58
N GLY A 115 18.36 11.68 15.52
CA GLY A 115 19.03 12.36 14.40
C GLY A 115 18.15 12.64 13.18
N VAL A 116 16.85 12.29 13.23
CA VAL A 116 15.88 12.68 12.19
C VAL A 116 14.99 13.79 12.71
N GLU A 117 14.98 14.93 12.01
CA GLU A 117 14.16 16.08 12.38
C GLU A 117 12.67 15.72 12.41
N PRO A 118 11.95 16.06 13.50
CA PRO A 118 10.53 15.81 13.61
C PRO A 118 9.76 16.65 12.60
N PHE A 119 8.61 16.14 12.16
CA PHE A 119 7.73 16.80 11.20
C PHE A 119 6.27 16.52 11.54
N LEU A 120 5.36 17.32 10.98
CA LEU A 120 3.95 16.95 10.92
C LEU A 120 3.71 16.15 9.64
N ALA A 121 2.92 15.09 9.74
CA ALA A 121 2.36 14.42 8.58
C ALA A 121 0.89 14.80 8.43
N ALA A 122 0.42 14.86 7.19
CA ALA A 122 -0.97 15.07 6.85
C ALA A 122 -1.36 14.16 5.68
N GLN A 123 -2.63 13.83 5.58
CA GLN A 123 -3.18 13.09 4.45
C GLN A 123 -4.33 13.87 3.84
N ALA A 124 -4.39 13.90 2.52
CA ALA A 124 -5.51 14.47 1.78
C ALA A 124 -5.79 13.66 0.52
N ASP A 125 -7.06 13.62 0.11
CA ASP A 125 -7.40 13.23 -1.25
C ASP A 125 -6.81 14.28 -2.20
N PRO A 126 -6.02 13.90 -3.22
CA PRO A 126 -5.48 14.86 -4.19
C PRO A 126 -6.58 15.64 -4.94
N ALA A 127 -7.82 15.15 -4.97
CA ALA A 127 -8.98 15.87 -5.53
C ALA A 127 -9.54 16.95 -4.59
N ASP A 128 -9.26 16.90 -3.29
CA ASP A 128 -9.66 17.94 -2.33
C ASP A 128 -8.66 19.10 -2.36
N GLY A 129 -8.82 19.96 -3.37
CA GLY A 129 -7.93 21.12 -3.57
C GLY A 129 -7.91 22.10 -2.39
N ALA A 130 -8.97 22.17 -1.59
CA ALA A 130 -9.01 23.02 -0.40
C ALA A 130 -8.12 22.47 0.72
N ALA A 131 -8.19 21.16 0.98
CA ALA A 131 -7.31 20.50 1.93
C ALA A 131 -5.84 20.57 1.48
N VAL A 132 -5.57 20.29 0.20
CA VAL A 132 -4.22 20.38 -0.39
C VAL A 132 -3.65 21.79 -0.23
N ALA A 133 -4.42 22.83 -0.57
CA ALA A 133 -3.96 24.22 -0.42
C ALA A 133 -3.67 24.64 1.03
N VAL A 134 -4.34 24.04 2.03
CA VAL A 134 -4.00 24.27 3.44
C VAL A 134 -2.67 23.61 3.79
N ILE A 135 -2.45 22.38 3.33
CA ILE A 135 -1.21 21.62 3.57
C ILE A 135 -0.01 22.31 2.91
N GLU A 136 -0.15 22.73 1.66
CA GLU A 136 0.92 23.41 0.92
C GLU A 136 1.27 24.76 1.55
N ARG A 137 0.27 25.52 2.03
CA ARG A 137 0.52 26.76 2.80
C ARG A 137 1.22 26.52 4.13
N ALA A 138 1.09 25.33 4.70
CA ALA A 138 1.86 24.92 5.87
C ALA A 138 3.31 24.53 5.51
N GLY A 139 3.69 24.52 4.22
CA GLY A 139 4.99 24.04 3.74
C GLY A 139 5.03 22.53 3.53
N GLY A 140 3.87 21.87 3.42
CA GLY A 140 3.78 20.44 3.17
C GLY A 140 4.30 20.05 1.80
N CYS A 141 5.14 19.02 1.73
CA CYS A 141 5.56 18.36 0.50
C CYS A 141 4.91 16.98 0.38
N ALA A 142 4.40 16.66 -0.82
CA ALA A 142 3.89 15.32 -1.10
C ALA A 142 5.02 14.29 -1.02
N VAL A 143 4.75 13.18 -0.34
CA VAL A 143 5.69 12.06 -0.14
C VAL A 143 5.30 10.89 -1.02
N GLU A 144 4.03 10.49 -0.95
CA GLU A 144 3.51 9.33 -1.66
C GLU A 144 2.01 9.49 -1.86
N THR A 145 1.51 9.10 -3.03
CA THR A 145 0.08 8.93 -3.28
C THR A 145 -0.22 7.44 -3.39
N THR A 146 -1.20 6.99 -2.61
CA THR A 146 -1.67 5.61 -2.60
C THR A 146 -3.13 5.55 -3.05
N VAL A 147 -3.47 4.46 -3.72
CA VAL A 147 -4.84 4.10 -4.10
C VAL A 147 -5.27 2.93 -3.23
N GLU A 148 -6.30 3.13 -2.43
CA GLU A 148 -7.03 2.04 -1.80
C GLU A 148 -7.89 1.36 -2.85
N LEU A 149 -7.70 0.06 -3.02
CA LEU A 149 -8.58 -0.78 -3.83
C LEU A 149 -9.44 -1.64 -2.90
N VAL A 150 -10.68 -1.90 -3.31
CA VAL A 150 -11.62 -2.74 -2.58
C VAL A 150 -12.18 -3.84 -3.46
N ARG A 151 -12.36 -5.02 -2.87
CA ARG A 151 -13.15 -6.12 -3.41
C ARG A 151 -14.30 -6.40 -2.44
N PRO A 152 -15.56 -6.16 -2.84
CA PRO A 152 -16.72 -6.32 -1.99
C PRO A 152 -17.04 -7.78 -1.66
#